data_AF-A0A7V8CR67-F1
#
_entry.id   AF-A0A7V8CR67-F1
#
_cell.length_a   1.000
_cell.length_b   1.000
_cell.length_c   1.000
_cell.angle_alpha   90.00
_cell.angle_beta   90.00
_cell.angle_gamma   90.00
#
_symmetry.space_group_name_H-M   'P 1'
#
loop_
_entity.id
_entity.type
_entity.pdbx_description
1 polymer ?
#
loop_
_entity_poly.entity_id
_entity_poly.type
_entity_poly.pdbx_seq_one_letter_code
_entity_poly.pdbx_strand_id
1 'polypeptide(L)'
;MNLRMACFFIAAFFISFATATDMPPTATGEPKLIRGHYQMYGGDFAEMLPPARGDTKLAITLKGSLAKELFAQIGPNVKRIDACSSDADYKERRRGDLSCIYTKKDGHTCYFGLDLNTGKSTNGAIC
;
A
#
# COMPACT_ATOMS: atom_id res chain seq x y z
N MET A 1 -66.89 37.70 -34.11
CA MET A 1 -66.59 37.89 -32.68
C MET A 1 -65.46 36.91 -32.35
N ASN A 2 -64.21 37.20 -32.72
CA ASN A 2 -63.19 37.95 -31.95
C ASN A 2 -63.19 37.51 -30.46
N LEU A 3 -62.11 37.16 -29.77
CA LEU A 3 -60.66 37.11 -30.02
C LEU A 3 -60.05 36.62 -28.66
N ARG A 4 -58.97 35.81 -28.70
CA ARG A 4 -57.99 35.52 -27.62
C ARG A 4 -58.40 34.66 -26.41
N MET A 5 -57.81 33.45 -26.31
CA MET A 5 -57.16 32.96 -25.07
C MET A 5 -56.32 31.71 -25.41
N ALA A 6 -55.09 31.91 -25.90
CA ALA A 6 -53.85 31.80 -25.12
C ALA A 6 -53.44 30.33 -24.82
N CYS A 7 -52.66 29.77 -25.75
CA CYS A 7 -51.87 28.56 -25.56
C CYS A 7 -50.87 28.75 -24.41
N PHE A 8 -50.87 27.86 -23.42
CA PHE A 8 -49.72 27.64 -22.57
C PHE A 8 -49.38 26.16 -22.56
N PHE A 9 -48.41 25.81 -23.41
CA PHE A 9 -47.71 24.54 -23.38
C PHE A 9 -47.03 24.42 -22.01
N ILE A 10 -47.51 23.50 -21.17
CA ILE A 10 -46.80 23.13 -19.94
C ILE A 10 -45.66 22.20 -20.36
N ALA A 11 -44.51 22.80 -20.70
CA ALA A 11 -43.27 22.07 -20.87
C ALA A 11 -42.80 21.65 -19.46
N ALA A 12 -43.02 20.37 -19.13
CA ALA A 12 -42.45 19.75 -17.94
C ALA A 12 -40.93 19.72 -18.08
N PHE A 13 -40.27 20.75 -17.54
CA PHE A 13 -38.82 20.84 -17.48
C PHE A 13 -38.33 19.85 -16.42
N PHE A 14 -37.98 18.64 -16.85
CA PHE A 14 -37.25 17.68 -16.03
C PHE A 14 -35.87 18.28 -15.72
N ILE A 15 -35.75 18.93 -14.55
CA ILE A 15 -34.46 19.34 -14.01
C ILE A 15 -33.76 18.06 -13.54
N SER A 16 -32.92 17.50 -14.41
CA SER A 16 -31.95 16.48 -14.01
C SER A 16 -31.01 17.09 -12.98
N PHE A 17 -31.22 16.77 -11.71
CA PHE A 17 -30.19 16.97 -10.69
C PHE A 17 -29.05 16.00 -10.97
N ALA A 18 -28.06 16.44 -11.76
CA ALA A 18 -26.79 15.74 -11.84
C ALA A 18 -26.12 15.89 -10.47
N THR A 19 -26.14 14.84 -9.65
CA THR A 19 -25.26 14.78 -8.49
C THR A 19 -23.85 14.64 -9.04
N ALA A 20 -23.02 15.66 -8.86
CA ALA A 20 -21.59 15.53 -9.02
C ALA A 20 -21.11 14.50 -7.99
N THR A 21 -20.98 13.25 -8.43
CA THR A 21 -20.21 12.25 -7.69
C THR A 21 -18.82 12.83 -7.52
N ASP A 22 -18.44 13.15 -6.27
CA ASP A 22 -17.06 13.46 -5.90
C ASP A 22 -16.18 12.36 -6.50
N MET A 23 -15.47 12.69 -7.57
CA MET A 23 -14.45 11.80 -8.10
C MET A 23 -13.39 11.69 -7.01
N PRO A 24 -12.92 10.47 -6.68
CA PRO A 24 -11.84 10.33 -5.72
C PRO A 24 -10.69 11.23 -6.18
N PRO A 25 -10.06 12.00 -5.27
CA PRO A 25 -9.05 12.97 -5.63
C PRO A 25 -8.02 12.33 -6.56
N THR A 26 -7.86 12.94 -7.74
CA THR A 26 -6.95 12.47 -8.78
C THR A 26 -5.58 12.27 -8.16
N ALA A 27 -5.01 11.08 -8.28
CA ALA A 27 -3.65 10.81 -7.80
C ALA A 27 -2.69 11.79 -8.49
N THR A 28 -2.19 12.78 -7.75
CA THR A 28 -1.41 13.91 -8.28
C THR A 28 0.00 13.52 -8.71
N GLY A 29 0.42 12.27 -8.46
CA GLY A 29 1.80 11.80 -8.65
C GLY A 29 2.78 12.39 -7.64
N GLU A 30 2.32 13.25 -6.72
CA GLU A 30 3.17 13.87 -5.72
C GLU A 30 3.68 12.83 -4.70
N PRO A 31 4.97 12.88 -4.33
CA PRO A 31 5.53 12.03 -3.30
C PRO A 31 4.80 12.23 -1.96
N LYS A 32 4.40 11.13 -1.33
CA LYS A 32 3.83 11.14 0.03
C LYS A 32 4.92 10.85 1.06
N LEU A 33 4.78 11.45 2.24
CA LEU A 33 5.65 11.12 3.37
C LEU A 33 5.50 9.65 3.76
N ILE A 34 6.63 9.00 3.99
CA ILE A 34 6.69 7.59 4.37
C ILE A 34 6.91 7.48 5.88
N ARG A 35 6.25 6.53 6.53
CA ARG A 35 6.52 6.17 7.94
C ARG A 35 7.25 4.85 7.99
N GLY A 36 8.28 4.76 8.81
CA GLY A 36 9.09 3.56 8.87
C GLY A 36 10.43 3.76 9.57
N HIS A 37 11.24 2.71 9.50
CA HIS A 37 12.62 2.71 9.95
C HIS A 37 13.47 2.03 8.89
N TYR A 38 14.77 2.31 8.92
CA TYR A 38 15.73 1.60 8.11
C TYR A 38 16.92 1.19 8.98
N GLN A 39 17.66 0.18 8.53
CA GLN A 39 18.87 -0.28 9.16
C GLN A 39 19.90 -0.65 8.08
N MET A 40 21.12 -0.13 8.22
CA MET A 40 22.25 -0.57 7.40
C MET A 40 23.02 -1.66 8.15
N TYR A 41 23.39 -2.72 7.44
CA TYR A 41 24.07 -3.88 8.02
C TYR A 41 25.01 -4.54 7.01
N GLY A 42 26.00 -5.28 7.51
CA GLY A 42 26.76 -6.29 6.77
C GLY A 42 26.34 -7.70 7.22
N GLY A 43 26.94 -8.73 6.63
CA GLY A 43 26.55 -10.12 6.86
C GLY A 43 25.17 -10.43 6.30
N ASP A 44 24.51 -11.43 6.88
CA ASP A 44 23.17 -11.84 6.47
C ASP A 44 22.11 -11.38 7.48
N PHE A 45 20.84 -11.39 7.10
CA PHE A 45 19.76 -10.89 7.95
C PHE A 45 19.63 -11.65 9.28
N ALA A 46 20.04 -12.92 9.32
CA ALA A 46 20.08 -13.74 10.54
C ALA A 46 21.28 -13.41 11.46
N GLU A 47 22.35 -12.85 10.90
CA GLU A 47 23.62 -12.58 11.58
C GLU A 47 24.11 -11.18 11.18
N MET A 48 23.33 -10.15 11.55
CA MET A 48 23.66 -8.77 11.16
C MET A 48 24.96 -8.31 11.82
N LEU A 49 25.89 -7.85 10.98
CA LEU A 49 27.17 -7.25 11.38
C LEU A 49 27.16 -5.74 11.11
N PRO A 50 28.11 -4.99 11.71
CA PRO A 50 28.36 -3.62 11.29
C PRO A 50 28.64 -3.55 9.77
N PRO A 51 28.09 -2.58 9.04
CA PRO A 51 28.30 -2.46 7.60
C PRO A 51 29.78 -2.22 7.29
N ALA A 52 30.29 -2.89 6.26
CA ALA A 52 31.68 -2.78 5.81
C ALA A 52 31.76 -2.54 4.31
N ARG A 53 32.92 -2.06 3.84
CA ARG A 53 33.15 -1.84 2.41
C ARG A 53 33.03 -3.18 1.67
N GLY A 54 32.18 -3.24 0.66
CA GLY A 54 31.94 -4.48 -0.08
C GLY A 54 31.07 -5.48 0.70
N ASP A 55 30.40 -5.03 1.76
CA ASP A 55 29.33 -5.77 2.42
C ASP A 55 28.43 -4.79 3.17
N THR A 56 27.56 -4.13 2.42
CA THR A 56 26.56 -3.21 2.97
C THR A 56 25.21 -3.48 2.35
N LYS A 57 24.20 -3.67 3.20
CA LYS A 57 22.81 -3.88 2.85
C LYS A 57 21.95 -2.89 3.63
N LEU A 58 20.81 -2.53 3.06
CA LEU A 58 19.81 -1.67 3.67
C LEU A 58 18.53 -2.48 3.87
N ALA A 59 18.06 -2.58 5.11
CA ALA A 59 16.73 -3.09 5.43
C ALA A 59 15.78 -1.92 5.64
N ILE A 60 14.57 -1.98 5.09
CA ILE A 60 13.54 -0.95 5.21
C ILE A 60 12.28 -1.58 5.79
N THR A 61 11.78 -0.98 6.87
CA THR A 61 10.48 -1.29 7.45
C THR A 61 9.53 -0.13 7.18
N LEU A 62 8.42 -0.42 6.51
CA LEU A 62 7.35 0.54 6.21
C LEU A 62 6.15 0.31 7.13
N LYS A 63 5.55 1.41 7.59
CA LYS A 63 4.33 1.45 8.39
C LYS A 63 3.34 2.48 7.84
N GLY A 64 2.13 2.50 8.40
CA GLY A 64 1.10 3.51 8.08
C GLY A 64 0.37 3.22 6.77
N SER A 65 -0.06 4.29 6.08
CA SER A 65 -0.87 4.20 4.86
C SER A 65 -0.18 3.41 3.76
N LEU A 66 1.10 3.66 3.53
CA LEU A 66 1.85 2.94 2.49
C LEU A 66 1.89 1.43 2.75
N ALA A 67 2.13 0.99 3.99
CA ALA A 67 2.15 -0.44 4.31
C ALA A 67 0.77 -1.10 4.09
N LYS A 68 -0.32 -0.41 4.43
CA LYS A 68 -1.69 -0.87 4.16
C LYS A 68 -1.97 -0.97 2.66
N GLU A 69 -1.56 0.04 1.90
CA GLU A 69 -1.71 0.08 0.44
C GLU A 69 -0.92 -1.06 -0.22
N LEU A 70 0.36 -1.24 0.13
CA LEU A 70 1.19 -2.33 -0.38
C LEU A 70 0.60 -3.71 -0.03
N PHE A 71 0.21 -3.94 1.22
CA PHE A 71 -0.40 -5.20 1.64
C PHE A 71 -1.64 -5.54 0.80
N ALA A 72 -2.46 -4.54 0.45
CA ALA A 72 -3.62 -4.75 -0.40
C ALA A 72 -3.24 -5.13 -1.85
N GLN A 73 -2.11 -4.64 -2.37
CA GLN A 73 -1.71 -4.77 -3.78
C GLN A 73 -0.88 -6.03 -4.09
N ILE A 74 -0.11 -6.57 -3.13
CA ILE A 74 0.93 -7.57 -3.43
C ILE A 74 0.42 -9.02 -3.57
N GLY A 75 -0.89 -9.25 -3.50
CA GLY A 75 -1.52 -10.55 -3.81
C GLY A 75 -2.25 -11.19 -2.62
N PRO A 76 -2.60 -12.48 -2.71
CA PRO A 76 -3.32 -13.18 -1.66
C PRO A 76 -2.44 -13.43 -0.43
N ASN A 77 -3.08 -13.80 0.68
CA ASN A 77 -2.36 -14.23 1.86
C ASN A 77 -1.55 -15.50 1.57
N VAL A 78 -0.35 -15.58 2.15
CA VAL A 78 0.42 -16.81 2.27
C VAL A 78 -0.43 -17.85 3.00
N LYS A 79 -0.33 -19.12 2.60
CA LYS A 79 -1.03 -20.21 3.28
C LYS A 79 -0.53 -20.30 4.72
N ARG A 80 -1.42 -20.63 5.66
CA ARG A 80 -1.10 -20.64 7.09
C ARG A 80 0.10 -21.52 7.47
N ILE A 81 0.34 -22.61 6.73
CA ILE A 81 1.46 -23.52 6.97
C ILE A 81 2.83 -22.92 6.59
N ASP A 82 2.84 -21.94 5.67
CA ASP A 82 4.06 -21.30 5.15
C ASP A 82 4.28 -19.89 5.74
N ALA A 83 3.34 -19.42 6.55
CA ALA A 83 3.36 -18.11 7.18
C ALA A 83 4.26 -18.13 8.42
N CYS A 84 4.87 -16.99 8.75
CA CYS A 84 5.78 -16.89 9.91
C CYS A 84 5.10 -17.09 11.27
N SER A 85 3.76 -17.00 11.32
CA SER A 85 2.98 -17.27 12.53
C SER A 85 1.66 -17.97 12.17
N SER A 86 1.21 -18.85 13.07
CA SER A 86 -0.08 -19.53 12.99
C SER A 86 -1.22 -18.79 13.70
N ASP A 87 -0.95 -17.61 14.29
CA ASP A 87 -1.95 -16.82 15.01
C ASP A 87 -3.13 -16.45 14.10
N ALA A 88 -4.35 -16.53 14.64
CA ALA A 88 -5.56 -16.25 13.87
C ALA A 88 -5.64 -14.81 13.33
N ASP A 89 -5.03 -13.86 14.04
CA ASP A 89 -4.98 -12.44 13.65
C ASP A 89 -3.75 -12.09 12.80
N TYR A 90 -2.86 -13.06 12.52
CA TYR A 90 -1.70 -12.88 11.67
C TYR A 90 -2.06 -13.10 10.20
N LYS A 91 -1.74 -12.12 9.36
CA LYS A 91 -1.84 -12.27 7.90
C LYS A 91 -0.53 -11.85 7.30
N GLU A 92 -0.07 -12.63 6.33
CA GLU A 92 1.17 -12.36 5.62
C GLU A 92 0.93 -12.43 4.12
N ARG A 93 1.57 -11.54 3.39
CA ARG A 93 1.56 -11.48 1.92
C ARG A 93 2.98 -11.22 1.44
N ARG A 94 3.37 -11.91 0.38
CA ARG A 94 4.73 -11.81 -0.19
C ARG A 94 4.66 -11.62 -1.70
N ARG A 95 5.55 -10.81 -2.25
CA ARG A 95 5.79 -10.69 -3.70
C ARG A 95 7.25 -10.30 -3.97
N GLY A 96 8.00 -11.22 -4.56
CA GLY A 96 9.45 -11.05 -4.65
C GLY A 96 10.05 -10.85 -3.27
N ASP A 97 10.89 -9.83 -3.12
CA ASP A 97 11.56 -9.47 -1.87
C ASP A 97 10.70 -8.62 -0.89
N LEU A 98 9.48 -8.25 -1.30
CA LEU A 98 8.55 -7.50 -0.46
C LEU A 98 7.69 -8.46 0.37
N SER A 99 7.83 -8.39 1.68
CA SER A 99 6.97 -9.10 2.63
C SER A 99 6.13 -8.08 3.42
N CYS A 100 4.82 -8.30 3.51
CA CYS A 100 3.94 -7.47 4.32
C CYS A 100 3.13 -8.33 5.27
N ILE A 101 3.05 -7.89 6.52
CA ILE A 101 2.29 -8.54 7.56
C ILE A 101 1.21 -7.60 8.11
N TYR A 102 0.16 -8.20 8.63
CA TYR A 102 -0.84 -7.54 9.46
C TYR A 102 -1.00 -8.32 10.76
N THR A 103 -0.95 -7.60 11.87
CA THR A 103 -1.44 -8.08 13.17
C THR A 103 -2.44 -7.10 13.74
N LYS A 104 -3.33 -7.56 14.60
CA LYS A 104 -4.29 -6.67 15.29
C LYS A 104 -3.58 -5.63 16.17
N LYS A 105 -2.43 -5.98 16.76
CA LYS A 105 -1.66 -5.13 17.67
C LYS A 105 -0.89 -4.03 16.93
N ASP A 106 -0.18 -4.38 15.87
CA ASP A 106 0.80 -3.49 15.22
C ASP A 106 0.29 -2.92 13.89
N GLY A 107 -0.84 -3.43 13.39
CA GLY A 107 -1.39 -3.05 12.10
C GLY A 107 -0.54 -3.59 10.94
N HIS A 108 -0.53 -2.86 9.83
CA HIS A 108 0.22 -3.25 8.63
C HIS A 108 1.68 -2.81 8.75
N THR A 109 2.58 -3.75 8.52
CA THR A 109 4.03 -3.51 8.41
C THR A 109 4.55 -4.22 7.18
N CYS A 110 5.37 -3.56 6.37
CA CYS A 110 6.02 -4.15 5.22
C CYS A 110 7.54 -4.05 5.32
N TYR A 111 8.23 -4.99 4.71
CA TYR A 111 9.66 -5.17 4.78
C TYR A 111 10.22 -5.46 3.39
N PHE A 112 11.30 -4.79 3.04
CA PHE A 112 12.15 -5.13 1.90
C PHE A 112 13.55 -4.59 2.16
N GLY A 113 14.52 -5.04 1.40
CA GLY A 113 15.89 -4.59 1.50
C GLY A 113 16.55 -4.37 0.15
N LEU A 114 17.76 -3.82 0.20
CA LEU A 114 18.64 -3.58 -0.93
C LEU A 114 20.06 -4.00 -0.56
N ASP A 115 20.68 -4.83 -1.39
CA ASP A 115 22.12 -5.05 -1.33
C ASP A 115 22.82 -3.89 -2.05
N LEU A 116 23.60 -3.08 -1.31
CA LEU A 116 24.19 -1.86 -1.85
C LEU A 116 25.42 -2.10 -2.72
N ASN A 117 25.96 -3.32 -2.71
CA ASN A 117 27.08 -3.67 -3.59
C ASN A 117 26.57 -4.03 -4.99
N THR A 118 25.42 -4.69 -5.05
CA THR A 118 24.86 -5.23 -6.30
C THR A 118 23.69 -4.40 -6.83
N GLY A 119 23.08 -3.56 -5.99
CA GLY A 119 21.86 -2.81 -6.29
C GLY A 119 20.60 -3.67 -6.36
N LYS A 120 20.67 -4.96 -6.02
CA LYS A 120 19.54 -5.88 -6.07
C LYS A 120 18.68 -5.77 -4.81
N SER A 121 17.38 -6.00 -4.96
CA SER A 121 16.49 -6.17 -3.82
C SER A 121 16.83 -7.44 -3.05
N THR A 122 16.53 -7.41 -1.75
CA THR A 122 16.71 -8.53 -0.83
C THR A 122 15.52 -8.58 0.12
N ASN A 123 15.24 -9.75 0.71
CA ASN A 123 14.22 -9.86 1.75
C ASN A 123 14.53 -8.91 2.92
N GLY A 124 13.53 -8.11 3.32
CA GLY A 124 13.66 -7.19 4.45
C GLY A 124 13.27 -7.78 5.80
N ALA A 125 12.89 -9.06 5.84
CA ALA A 125 12.51 -9.80 7.03
C ALA A 125 12.74 -11.29 6.81
N ILE A 126 13.03 -12.01 7.90
CA ILE A 126 13.11 -13.47 7.92
C ILE A 126 12.21 -14.03 9.02
N CYS A 127 11.73 -15.23 8.77
CA CYS A 127 11.21 -16.20 9.70
C CYS A 127 11.67 -17.58 9.19
#